data_AF-A0AAF0DAQ7-F1
#
_entry.id   AF-A0AAF0DAQ7-F1
#
_cell.length_a   1.000
_cell.length_b   1.000
_cell.length_c   1.000
_cell.angle_alpha   90.00
_cell.angle_beta   90.00
_cell.angle_gamma   90.00
#
_symmetry.space_group_name_H-M   'P 1'
#
loop_
_entity.id
_entity.type
_entity.pdbx_description
1 polymer ?
#
loop_
_entity_poly.entity_id
_entity_poly.type
_entity_poly.pdbx_seq_one_letter_code
_entity_poly.pdbx_strand_id
1 'polypeptide(L)'
;MANSKSKTAILVDKFNALTRPMLTSFHLPNHYHFTVKPLPLNVPGEGVYLVNPYNGHDHFEGRTRITALSPAEQAKIIVPLLLESFVTRFDTPGPIYEMHKVRTAWAPWSWSTTDATLALAVSARLRALGVRSELHKVLVSDFDQVQTAEAQWQRWKRDFESVANPALDEGRSNVDKKCATCGFTPSLDQGLQRCGRCKRISYCSRDCQKADWRQHKVRCNAPAT
;
A
#
# COMPACT_ATOMS: atom_id res chain seq x y z
N MET A 1 -6.00 -20.06 -21.60
CA MET A 1 -5.99 -20.05 -20.11
C MET A 1 -4.97 -19.00 -19.67
N ALA A 2 -5.39 -17.87 -19.12
CA ALA A 2 -4.45 -16.83 -18.67
C ALA A 2 -3.66 -17.32 -17.45
N ASN A 3 -2.32 -17.28 -17.50
CA ASN A 3 -1.48 -17.50 -16.32
C ASN A 3 -1.86 -16.45 -15.25
N SER A 4 -2.27 -16.90 -14.06
CA SER A 4 -2.88 -16.06 -13.04
C SER A 4 -1.81 -15.35 -12.20
N LYS A 5 -1.24 -14.26 -12.71
CA LYS A 5 -0.25 -13.41 -12.01
C LYS A 5 -0.61 -13.11 -10.54
N SER A 6 0.40 -12.88 -9.70
CA SER A 6 0.18 -12.38 -8.33
C SER A 6 -0.52 -11.02 -8.36
N LYS A 7 -1.32 -10.70 -7.32
CA LYS A 7 -1.95 -9.37 -7.21
C LYS A 7 -0.93 -8.24 -7.30
N THR A 8 0.22 -8.39 -6.66
CA THR A 8 1.32 -7.40 -6.74
C THR A 8 1.84 -7.23 -8.16
N ALA A 9 2.01 -8.32 -8.93
CA ALA A 9 2.46 -8.21 -10.32
C ALA A 9 1.41 -7.51 -11.21
N ILE A 10 0.12 -7.79 -10.99
CA ILE A 10 -0.98 -7.09 -11.68
C ILE A 10 -0.98 -5.59 -11.35
N LEU A 11 -0.75 -5.23 -10.08
CA LEU A 11 -0.61 -3.83 -9.66
C LEU A 11 0.56 -3.13 -10.36
N VAL A 12 1.72 -3.79 -10.43
CA VAL A 12 2.90 -3.23 -11.13
C VAL A 12 2.60 -2.99 -12.61
N ASP A 13 2.01 -3.96 -13.31
CA ASP A 13 1.65 -3.81 -14.73
C ASP A 13 0.73 -2.59 -14.95
N LYS A 14 -0.33 -2.48 -14.13
CA LYS A 14 -1.29 -1.37 -14.20
C LYS A 14 -0.64 -0.03 -13.88
N PHE A 15 0.17 0.03 -12.82
CA PHE A 15 0.84 1.25 -12.39
C PHE A 15 1.87 1.73 -13.43
N ASN A 16 2.63 0.81 -14.03
CA ASN A 16 3.62 1.14 -15.06
C ASN A 16 2.98 1.71 -16.34
N ALA A 17 1.71 1.38 -16.60
CA ALA A 17 0.94 1.88 -17.75
C ALA A 17 0.36 3.29 -17.54
N LEU A 18 0.39 3.83 -16.32
CA LEU A 18 -0.12 5.18 -16.02
C LEU A 18 0.79 6.26 -16.62
N THR A 19 0.17 7.37 -17.04
CA THR A 19 0.92 8.59 -17.41
C THR A 19 1.57 9.19 -16.16
N ARG A 20 2.68 9.89 -16.34
CA ARG A 20 3.47 10.39 -15.21
C ARG A 20 4.05 11.76 -15.51
N PRO A 21 3.22 12.81 -15.47
CA PRO A 21 3.72 14.16 -15.71
C PRO A 21 4.63 14.58 -14.55
N MET A 22 5.69 15.34 -14.85
CA MET A 22 6.59 15.85 -13.82
C MET A 22 5.89 16.89 -12.91
N LEU A 23 4.94 17.62 -13.47
CA LEU A 23 4.13 18.62 -12.79
C LEU A 23 2.65 18.24 -12.82
N THR A 24 1.91 18.67 -11.82
CA THR A 24 0.45 18.59 -11.76
C THR A 24 -0.19 19.58 -12.75
N SER A 25 -1.52 19.49 -12.93
CA SER A 25 -2.27 20.46 -13.75
C SER A 25 -2.17 21.91 -13.27
N PHE A 26 -1.75 22.11 -12.02
CA PHE A 26 -1.53 23.43 -11.42
C PHE A 26 -0.06 23.88 -11.46
N HIS A 27 0.78 23.23 -12.27
CA HIS A 27 2.22 23.50 -12.39
C HIS A 27 3.03 23.29 -11.10
N LEU A 28 2.47 22.57 -10.12
CA LEU A 28 3.15 22.18 -8.89
C LEU A 28 3.85 20.82 -9.08
N PRO A 29 4.94 20.51 -8.35
CA PRO A 29 5.62 19.22 -8.45
C PRO A 29 4.67 18.02 -8.24
N ASN A 30 4.75 17.03 -9.13
CA ASN A 30 4.06 15.75 -8.96
C ASN A 30 4.87 14.81 -8.04
N HIS A 31 5.01 15.21 -6.78
CA HIS A 31 5.82 14.53 -5.78
C HIS A 31 4.94 14.09 -4.61
N TYR A 32 5.20 12.90 -4.07
CA TYR A 32 4.48 12.39 -2.90
C TYR A 32 5.44 11.97 -1.81
N HIS A 33 5.23 12.54 -0.62
CA HIS A 33 5.81 12.09 0.63
C HIS A 33 4.92 10.99 1.21
N PHE A 34 5.52 9.88 1.64
CA PHE A 34 4.79 8.81 2.33
C PHE A 34 5.37 8.52 3.72
N THR A 35 4.47 8.22 4.66
CA THR A 35 4.80 7.78 6.02
C THR A 35 3.89 6.64 6.44
N VAL A 36 4.37 5.82 7.36
CA VAL A 36 3.55 4.84 8.04
C VAL A 36 2.83 5.53 9.19
N LYS A 37 1.51 5.38 9.26
CA LYS A 37 0.67 5.97 10.30
C LYS A 37 -0.25 4.91 10.92
N PRO A 38 -0.50 4.98 12.25
CA PRO A 38 -1.50 4.13 12.89
C PRO A 38 -2.90 4.51 12.38
N LEU A 39 -3.82 3.56 12.35
CA LEU A 39 -5.21 3.89 12.07
C LEU A 39 -5.80 4.74 13.22
N PRO A 40 -6.65 5.75 12.92
CA PRO A 40 -7.34 6.54 13.93
C PRO A 40 -8.33 5.73 14.78
N LEU A 41 -8.92 6.36 15.81
CA LEU A 41 -9.93 5.75 16.69
C LEU A 41 -9.52 4.44 17.38
N ASN A 42 -8.21 4.25 17.65
CA ASN A 42 -7.65 3.04 18.24
C ASN A 42 -7.93 1.75 17.43
N VAL A 43 -8.25 1.88 16.14
CA VAL A 43 -8.39 0.72 15.26
C VAL A 43 -7.02 0.05 15.13
N PRO A 44 -6.92 -1.27 15.37
CA PRO A 44 -5.66 -1.99 15.23
C PRO A 44 -5.13 -1.93 13.79
N GLY A 45 -3.83 -1.70 13.68
CA GLY A 45 -3.09 -1.71 12.44
C GLY A 45 -2.55 -0.35 12.05
N GLU A 46 -1.79 -0.36 10.98
CA GLU A 46 -1.12 0.78 10.38
C GLU A 46 -1.38 0.76 8.87
N GLY A 47 -1.17 1.90 8.25
CA GLY A 47 -1.21 2.07 6.81
C GLY A 47 -0.20 3.08 6.35
N VAL A 48 -0.15 3.26 5.04
CA VAL A 48 0.70 4.26 4.40
C VAL A 48 -0.17 5.48 4.13
N TYR A 49 0.16 6.58 4.79
CA TYR A 49 -0.36 7.90 4.44
C TYR A 49 0.54 8.51 3.36
N LEU A 50 -0.04 8.93 2.25
CA LEU A 50 0.66 9.59 1.15
C LEU A 50 0.11 11.00 1.02
N VAL A 51 0.99 11.96 0.77
CA VAL A 51 0.61 13.36 0.60
C VAL A 51 1.53 14.05 -0.38
N ASN A 52 0.97 14.88 -1.25
CA ASN A 52 1.74 15.83 -2.03
C ASN A 52 1.91 17.12 -1.21
N PRO A 53 3.13 17.43 -0.73
CA PRO A 53 3.36 18.56 0.15
C PRO A 53 3.13 19.92 -0.54
N TYR A 54 3.05 19.97 -1.87
CA TYR A 54 2.93 21.22 -2.61
C TYR A 54 1.49 21.65 -2.88
N ASN A 55 0.54 20.70 -2.92
CA ASN A 55 -0.86 20.99 -3.21
C ASN A 55 -1.86 20.41 -2.19
N GLY A 56 -1.35 19.63 -1.25
CA GLY A 56 -2.11 19.02 -0.18
C GLY A 56 -3.04 17.87 -0.58
N HIS A 57 -2.80 17.25 -1.73
CA HIS A 57 -3.54 16.05 -2.12
C HIS A 57 -2.99 14.83 -1.35
N ASP A 58 -3.87 14.12 -0.64
CA ASP A 58 -3.49 13.04 0.26
C ASP A 58 -4.38 11.79 0.14
N HIS A 59 -3.89 10.70 0.73
CA HIS A 59 -4.60 9.43 0.81
C HIS A 59 -4.04 8.57 1.95
N PHE A 60 -4.80 7.57 2.38
CA PHE A 60 -4.37 6.54 3.31
C PHE A 60 -4.73 5.15 2.77
N GLU A 61 -3.75 4.24 2.74
CA GLU A 61 -3.95 2.87 2.26
C GLU A 61 -3.40 1.83 3.25
N GLY A 62 -4.15 0.74 3.44
CA GLY A 62 -3.74 -0.40 4.25
C GLY A 62 -4.57 -0.62 5.52
N ARG A 63 -4.16 -1.65 6.25
CA ARG A 63 -4.58 -2.05 7.60
C ARG A 63 -3.75 -3.26 8.00
N THR A 64 -2.50 -3.05 8.38
CA THR A 64 -1.51 -4.12 8.66
C THR A 64 -0.46 -3.67 9.65
N ARG A 65 0.38 -4.57 10.19
CA ARG A 65 1.56 -4.19 10.98
C ARG A 65 2.75 -3.90 10.07
N ILE A 66 3.36 -2.72 10.23
CA ILE A 66 4.47 -2.25 9.39
C ILE A 66 5.65 -1.81 10.26
N THR A 67 5.48 -0.88 11.20
CA THR A 67 6.61 -0.23 11.92
C THR A 67 7.48 -1.21 12.70
N ALA A 68 6.91 -2.30 13.21
CA ALA A 68 7.62 -3.34 13.95
C ALA A 68 8.55 -4.22 13.08
N LEU A 69 8.50 -4.07 11.75
CA LEU A 69 9.27 -4.88 10.80
C LEU A 69 10.59 -4.21 10.42
N SER A 70 11.55 -4.99 9.92
CA SER A 70 12.77 -4.43 9.32
C SER A 70 12.43 -3.60 8.07
N PRO A 71 13.25 -2.62 7.67
CA PRO A 71 12.98 -1.77 6.50
C PRO A 71 12.71 -2.56 5.21
N ALA A 72 13.41 -3.67 5.00
CA ALA A 72 13.19 -4.55 3.85
C ALA A 72 11.82 -5.24 3.87
N GLU A 73 11.36 -5.68 5.05
CA GLU A 73 10.02 -6.26 5.21
C GLU A 73 8.92 -5.18 5.14
N GLN A 74 9.17 -3.98 5.68
CA GLN A 74 8.29 -2.82 5.49
C GLN A 74 8.09 -2.52 4.01
N ALA A 75 9.18 -2.45 3.23
CA ALA A 75 9.12 -2.18 1.80
C ALA A 75 8.27 -3.20 1.03
N LYS A 76 8.26 -4.48 1.44
CA LYS A 76 7.42 -5.52 0.80
C LYS A 76 5.92 -5.23 0.95
N ILE A 77 5.52 -4.51 1.99
CA ILE A 77 4.13 -4.10 2.26
C ILE A 77 3.87 -2.72 1.67
N ILE A 78 4.74 -1.74 1.94
CA ILE A 78 4.58 -0.35 1.52
C ILE A 78 4.46 -0.24 0.00
N VAL A 79 5.35 -0.89 -0.77
CA VAL A 79 5.33 -0.73 -2.23
C VAL A 79 3.99 -1.14 -2.84
N PRO A 80 3.43 -2.33 -2.59
CA PRO A 80 2.09 -2.67 -3.06
C PRO A 80 1.01 -1.63 -2.69
N LEU A 81 1.01 -1.12 -1.46
CA LEU A 81 0.03 -0.10 -1.02
C LEU A 81 0.21 1.20 -1.81
N LEU A 82 1.46 1.67 -1.98
CA LEU A 82 1.77 2.84 -2.81
C LEU A 82 1.23 2.66 -4.24
N LEU A 83 1.47 1.51 -4.87
CA LEU A 83 1.02 1.25 -6.23
C LEU A 83 -0.51 1.17 -6.31
N GLU A 84 -1.14 0.51 -5.33
CA GLU A 84 -2.59 0.37 -5.25
C GLU A 84 -3.27 1.73 -5.20
N SER A 85 -2.82 2.66 -4.35
CA SER A 85 -3.41 4.00 -4.22
C SER A 85 -3.59 4.74 -5.55
N PHE A 86 -2.59 4.68 -6.45
CA PHE A 86 -2.70 5.32 -7.77
C PHE A 86 -3.46 4.47 -8.79
N VAL A 87 -3.36 3.13 -8.73
CA VAL A 87 -4.06 2.23 -9.65
C VAL A 87 -5.57 2.26 -9.41
N THR A 88 -6.00 2.33 -8.15
CA THR A 88 -7.40 2.50 -7.76
C THR A 88 -7.81 3.97 -7.74
N ARG A 89 -6.93 4.89 -8.13
CA ARG A 89 -7.20 6.33 -8.25
C ARG A 89 -7.68 6.98 -6.95
N PHE A 90 -7.28 6.43 -5.81
CA PHE A 90 -7.78 6.85 -4.50
C PHE A 90 -9.30 6.63 -4.34
N ASP A 91 -9.94 5.87 -5.25
CA ASP A 91 -11.36 5.53 -5.17
C ASP A 91 -11.55 4.41 -4.14
N THR A 92 -12.07 4.75 -2.95
CA THR A 92 -12.76 3.81 -2.06
C THR A 92 -14.17 4.32 -1.75
N PRO A 93 -15.15 3.43 -1.46
CA PRO A 93 -16.47 3.85 -1.02
C PRO A 93 -16.37 4.38 0.41
N GLY A 94 -16.51 5.70 0.58
CA GLY A 94 -16.46 6.36 1.89
C GLY A 94 -16.61 7.89 1.81
N PRO A 95 -16.93 8.58 2.92
CA PRO A 95 -17.40 9.97 2.96
C PRO A 95 -16.33 11.07 2.70
N ILE A 96 -15.12 10.70 2.27
CA ILE A 96 -14.02 11.64 1.98
C ILE A 96 -13.80 11.67 0.46
N TYR A 97 -13.64 12.89 -0.06
CA TYR A 97 -13.76 13.29 -1.47
C TYR A 97 -13.35 12.23 -2.51
N GLU A 98 -14.34 11.67 -3.20
CA GLU A 98 -14.18 10.95 -4.45
C GLU A 98 -13.56 11.91 -5.50
N MET A 99 -12.31 11.70 -5.88
CA MET A 99 -11.70 12.51 -6.94
C MET A 99 -12.04 11.92 -8.33
N HIS A 100 -13.29 12.13 -8.73
CA HIS A 100 -13.84 12.15 -10.10
C HIS A 100 -13.42 11.03 -11.08
N LYS A 101 -14.42 10.27 -11.52
CA LYS A 101 -14.45 9.41 -12.74
C LYS A 101 -14.02 10.10 -14.06
N VAL A 102 -13.70 11.39 -14.04
CA VAL A 102 -13.51 12.27 -15.20
C VAL A 102 -12.03 12.61 -15.47
N ARG A 103 -11.10 12.34 -14.53
CA ARG A 103 -9.66 12.66 -14.74
C ARG A 103 -8.88 11.45 -15.28
N THR A 104 -7.93 11.72 -16.18
CA THR A 104 -6.98 10.72 -16.69
C THR A 104 -6.17 10.17 -15.52
N ALA A 105 -6.09 8.83 -15.39
CA ALA A 105 -5.28 8.21 -14.34
C ALA A 105 -3.80 8.54 -14.53
N TRP A 106 -3.11 8.83 -13.42
CA TRP A 106 -1.70 9.22 -13.43
C TRP A 106 -0.95 8.60 -12.24
N ALA A 107 0.36 8.50 -12.39
CA ALA A 107 1.32 8.07 -11.37
C ALA A 107 2.17 9.26 -10.91
N PRO A 108 2.73 9.22 -9.70
CA PRO A 108 3.60 10.26 -9.18
C PRO A 108 4.92 10.27 -9.93
N TRP A 109 5.55 11.44 -10.08
CA TRP A 109 6.86 11.58 -10.70
C TRP A 109 7.98 11.09 -9.77
N SER A 110 7.86 11.37 -8.48
CA SER A 110 8.83 10.95 -7.47
C SER A 110 8.18 10.71 -6.10
N TRP A 111 8.90 9.96 -5.27
CA TRP A 111 8.52 9.66 -3.90
C TRP A 111 9.59 10.08 -2.92
N SER A 112 9.18 10.38 -1.68
CA SER A 112 10.07 10.55 -0.55
C SER A 112 9.48 9.94 0.73
N THR A 113 10.34 9.72 1.71
CA THR A 113 9.94 9.41 3.08
C THR A 113 10.90 10.08 4.08
N THR A 114 10.68 9.90 5.38
CA THR A 114 11.51 10.51 6.43
C THR A 114 12.79 9.72 6.72
N ASP A 115 12.76 8.39 6.59
CA ASP A 115 13.89 7.53 6.95
C ASP A 115 14.70 7.10 5.72
N ALA A 116 16.02 7.37 5.75
CA ALA A 116 16.92 7.06 4.65
C ALA A 116 17.04 5.55 4.40
N THR A 117 17.00 4.73 5.46
CA THR A 117 17.10 3.27 5.33
C THR A 117 15.85 2.70 4.66
N LEU A 118 14.68 3.21 5.03
CA LEU A 118 13.40 2.86 4.42
C LEU A 118 13.35 3.33 2.97
N ALA A 119 13.82 4.54 2.66
CA ALA A 119 13.92 5.03 1.29
C ALA A 119 14.75 4.08 0.40
N LEU A 120 15.89 3.60 0.91
CA LEU A 120 16.72 2.61 0.21
C LEU A 120 16.02 1.25 0.05
N ALA A 121 15.33 0.77 1.09
CA ALA A 121 14.60 -0.49 1.05
C ALA A 121 13.43 -0.45 0.05
N VAL A 122 12.65 0.64 0.04
CA VAL A 122 11.55 0.86 -0.92
C VAL A 122 12.12 0.97 -2.34
N SER A 123 13.22 1.71 -2.54
CA SER A 123 13.93 1.79 -3.82
C SER A 123 14.36 0.40 -4.34
N ALA A 124 14.93 -0.43 -3.47
CA ALA A 124 15.35 -1.80 -3.82
C ALA A 124 14.14 -2.69 -4.15
N ARG A 125 13.02 -2.53 -3.43
CA ARG A 125 11.80 -3.29 -3.69
C ARG A 125 11.13 -2.89 -4.99
N LEU A 126 11.08 -1.61 -5.32
CA LEU A 126 10.58 -1.11 -6.61
C LEU A 126 11.36 -1.72 -7.78
N ARG A 127 12.71 -1.72 -7.69
CA ARG A 127 13.60 -2.41 -8.63
C ARG A 127 13.26 -3.89 -8.79
N ALA A 128 13.18 -4.61 -7.67
CA ALA A 128 12.93 -6.04 -7.67
C ALA A 128 11.57 -6.43 -8.26
N LEU A 129 10.57 -5.54 -8.18
CA LEU A 129 9.24 -5.76 -8.73
C LEU A 129 9.10 -5.35 -10.20
N GLY A 130 10.12 -4.71 -10.79
CA GLY A 130 10.03 -4.21 -12.17
C GLY A 130 9.15 -2.97 -12.31
N VAL A 131 9.04 -2.16 -11.25
CA VAL A 131 8.48 -0.80 -11.40
C VAL A 131 9.44 0.01 -12.28
N ARG A 132 8.91 0.99 -13.03
CA ARG A 132 9.76 1.77 -13.94
C ARG A 132 10.91 2.48 -13.23
N SER A 133 12.04 2.61 -13.93
CA SER A 133 13.30 3.03 -13.34
C SER A 133 13.36 4.47 -12.84
N GLU A 134 12.51 5.34 -13.34
CA GLU A 134 12.43 6.73 -12.90
C GLU A 134 12.03 6.85 -11.42
N LEU A 135 11.36 5.82 -10.88
CA LEU A 135 10.92 5.77 -9.47
C LEU A 135 11.86 4.99 -8.56
N HIS A 136 12.95 4.42 -9.09
CA HIS A 136 13.92 3.66 -8.27
C HIS A 136 14.72 4.53 -7.29
N LYS A 137 14.56 5.85 -7.36
CA LYS A 137 15.15 6.79 -6.41
C LYS A 137 14.06 7.38 -5.52
N VAL A 138 13.79 6.69 -4.41
CA VAL A 138 13.01 7.27 -3.32
C VAL A 138 13.91 8.23 -2.54
N LEU A 139 13.43 9.44 -2.35
CA LEU A 139 14.16 10.53 -1.69
C LEU A 139 13.94 10.51 -0.18
N VAL A 140 14.75 11.29 0.53
CA VAL A 140 14.45 11.70 1.90
C VAL A 140 13.86 13.10 1.83
N SER A 141 12.73 13.31 2.49
CA SER A 141 12.09 14.63 2.51
C SER A 141 12.88 15.63 3.33
N ASP A 142 12.84 16.89 2.88
CA ASP A 142 13.35 18.01 3.66
C ASP A 142 12.39 18.38 4.81
N PHE A 143 12.84 19.30 5.67
CA PHE A 143 12.10 19.71 6.86
C PHE A 143 10.71 20.28 6.54
N ASP A 144 10.60 21.14 5.52
CA ASP A 144 9.34 21.81 5.16
C ASP A 144 8.32 20.81 4.60
N GLN A 145 8.77 19.86 3.79
CA GLN A 145 7.95 18.76 3.28
C GLN A 145 7.42 17.89 4.43
N VAL A 146 8.27 17.54 5.40
CA VAL A 146 7.87 16.74 6.56
C VAL A 146 6.89 17.50 7.44
N GLN A 147 7.13 18.77 7.73
CA GLN A 147 6.23 19.60 8.53
C GLN A 147 4.86 19.72 7.84
N THR A 148 4.85 19.95 6.53
CA THR A 148 3.62 20.04 5.75
C THR A 148 2.87 18.70 5.73
N ALA A 149 3.58 17.59 5.55
CA ALA A 149 2.97 16.26 5.58
C ALA A 149 2.35 15.92 6.94
N GLU A 150 3.01 16.29 8.04
CA GLU A 150 2.48 16.08 9.39
C GLU A 150 1.23 16.93 9.65
N ALA A 151 1.24 18.20 9.26
CA ALA A 151 0.07 19.08 9.41
C ALA A 151 -1.14 18.54 8.63
N GLN A 152 -0.93 18.03 7.42
CA GLN A 152 -1.99 17.42 6.63
C GLN A 152 -2.48 16.10 7.22
N TRP A 153 -1.59 15.26 7.74
CA TRP A 153 -1.99 14.06 8.46
C TRP A 153 -2.92 14.38 9.64
N GLN A 154 -2.62 15.40 10.44
CA GLN A 154 -3.48 15.80 11.56
C GLN A 154 -4.86 16.27 11.09
N ARG A 155 -4.91 16.98 9.96
CA ARG A 155 -6.19 17.37 9.34
C ARG A 155 -6.96 16.15 8.85
N TRP A 156 -6.33 15.29 8.04
CA TRP A 156 -6.93 14.07 7.51
C TRP A 156 -7.48 13.20 8.63
N LYS A 157 -6.69 13.00 9.69
CA LYS A 157 -7.08 12.21 10.87
C LYS A 157 -8.35 12.78 11.50
N ARG A 158 -8.40 14.08 11.77
CA ARG A 158 -9.58 14.73 12.36
C ARG A 158 -10.81 14.59 11.47
N ASP A 159 -10.64 14.80 10.17
CA ASP A 159 -11.74 14.71 9.20
C ASP A 159 -12.26 13.26 9.15
N PHE A 160 -11.37 12.26 9.11
CA PHE A 160 -11.70 10.84 9.19
C PHE A 160 -12.44 10.48 10.50
N GLU A 161 -11.93 10.91 11.65
CA GLU A 161 -12.54 10.65 12.96
C GLU A 161 -13.94 11.28 13.07
N SER A 162 -14.22 12.37 12.35
CA SER A 162 -15.53 13.03 12.37
C SER A 162 -16.62 12.29 11.57
N VAL A 163 -16.24 11.46 10.59
CA VAL A 163 -17.16 10.74 9.69
C VAL A 163 -17.15 9.22 9.88
N ALA A 164 -16.15 8.72 10.62
CA ALA A 164 -15.98 7.31 10.91
C ALA A 164 -17.11 6.75 11.80
N ASN A 165 -17.64 5.58 11.44
CA ASN A 165 -18.58 4.87 12.30
C ASN A 165 -17.86 4.32 13.54
N PRO A 166 -18.36 4.53 14.77
CA PRO A 166 -17.80 3.92 15.98
C PRO A 166 -17.66 2.38 15.92
N ALA A 167 -18.43 1.72 15.05
CA ALA A 167 -18.39 0.27 14.82
C ALA A 167 -17.46 -0.19 13.68
N LEU A 168 -16.47 0.63 13.25
CA LEU A 168 -15.55 0.30 12.14
C LEU A 168 -14.78 -1.03 12.30
N ASP A 169 -14.72 -1.60 13.51
CA ASP A 169 -14.00 -2.84 13.78
C ASP A 169 -14.80 -3.87 14.61
N GLU A 170 -16.00 -4.25 14.15
CA GLU A 170 -16.78 -5.39 14.68
C GLU A 170 -16.04 -6.75 14.61
N GLY A 171 -14.84 -6.88 15.20
CA GLY A 171 -14.05 -8.11 15.30
C GLY A 171 -13.45 -8.63 14.00
N ARG A 172 -13.57 -7.90 12.87
CA ARG A 172 -13.07 -8.32 11.55
C ARG A 172 -11.63 -7.87 11.29
N SER A 173 -10.71 -8.19 12.20
CA SER A 173 -9.30 -7.86 12.01
C SER A 173 -8.64 -8.71 10.91
N ASN A 174 -8.13 -8.03 9.88
CA ASN A 174 -7.28 -8.60 8.83
C ASN A 174 -5.82 -8.14 8.95
N VAL A 175 -5.45 -7.48 10.05
CA VAL A 175 -4.15 -6.81 10.28
C VAL A 175 -2.95 -7.76 10.12
N ASP A 176 -3.13 -9.03 10.45
CA ASP A 176 -2.06 -10.04 10.37
C ASP A 176 -2.13 -10.89 9.09
N LYS A 177 -3.11 -10.63 8.20
CA LYS A 177 -3.32 -11.41 6.97
C LYS A 177 -2.42 -10.87 5.86
N LYS A 178 -1.56 -11.74 5.33
CA LYS A 178 -0.73 -11.44 4.15
C LYS A 178 -0.59 -12.65 3.24
N CYS A 179 -0.36 -12.40 1.97
CA CYS A 179 0.06 -13.42 1.02
C CYS A 179 1.42 -13.97 1.43
N ALA A 180 1.52 -15.28 1.65
CA ALA A 180 2.77 -15.94 2.05
C ALA A 180 3.90 -15.77 1.03
N THR A 181 3.57 -15.58 -0.26
CA THR A 181 4.55 -15.49 -1.34
C THR A 181 4.98 -14.07 -1.65
N CYS A 182 4.03 -13.17 -1.88
CA CYS A 182 4.33 -11.83 -2.39
C CYS A 182 4.18 -10.73 -1.33
N GLY A 183 3.67 -11.06 -0.15
CA GLY A 183 3.47 -10.11 0.94
C GLY A 183 2.21 -9.24 0.82
N PHE A 184 1.41 -9.40 -0.26
CA PHE A 184 0.17 -8.63 -0.44
C PHE A 184 -0.74 -8.73 0.80
N THR A 185 -1.04 -7.58 1.38
CA THR A 185 -1.97 -7.41 2.50
C THR A 185 -3.29 -6.90 1.94
N PRO A 186 -4.40 -7.60 2.15
CA PRO A 186 -5.69 -7.13 1.65
C PRO A 186 -6.24 -5.95 2.47
N SER A 187 -6.99 -5.06 1.83
CA SER A 187 -7.98 -4.20 2.50
C SER A 187 -9.15 -5.04 3.05
N LEU A 188 -10.06 -4.43 3.82
CA LEU A 188 -11.17 -5.14 4.48
C LEU A 188 -12.02 -6.00 3.53
N ASP A 189 -12.22 -5.54 2.31
CA ASP A 189 -13.11 -6.17 1.31
C ASP A 189 -12.41 -7.20 0.42
N GLN A 190 -11.07 -7.25 0.42
CA GLN A 190 -10.33 -8.16 -0.45
C GLN A 190 -9.92 -9.45 0.29
N GLY A 191 -10.38 -10.61 -0.17
CA GLY A 191 -9.98 -11.89 0.44
C GLY A 191 -8.59 -12.39 0.00
N LEU A 192 -7.83 -13.00 0.92
CA LEU A 192 -6.78 -13.96 0.58
C LEU A 192 -7.35 -15.38 0.57
N GLN A 193 -6.83 -16.23 -0.32
CA GLN A 193 -7.21 -17.64 -0.42
C GLN A 193 -6.36 -18.48 0.55
N ARG A 194 -7.00 -19.10 1.54
CA ARG A 194 -6.32 -20.02 2.47
C ARG A 194 -5.91 -21.30 1.74
N CYS A 195 -4.79 -21.88 2.14
CA CYS A 195 -4.39 -23.21 1.68
C CYS A 195 -5.49 -24.24 2.00
N GLY A 196 -5.99 -24.96 1.01
CA GLY A 196 -7.10 -25.90 1.18
C GLY A 196 -6.83 -27.04 2.16
N ARG A 197 -5.55 -27.45 2.32
CA ARG A 197 -5.16 -28.55 3.23
C ARG A 197 -4.96 -28.06 4.65
N CYS A 198 -3.99 -27.15 4.87
CA CYS A 198 -3.62 -26.77 6.23
C CYS A 198 -4.44 -25.61 6.81
N LYS A 199 -5.07 -24.79 5.94
CA LYS A 199 -5.76 -23.54 6.28
C LYS A 199 -4.92 -22.51 7.05
N ARG A 200 -3.64 -22.76 7.34
CA ARG A 200 -2.76 -21.92 8.17
C ARG A 200 -2.14 -20.74 7.44
N ILE A 201 -1.91 -20.88 6.14
CA ILE A 201 -1.34 -19.81 5.31
C ILE A 201 -2.30 -19.41 4.20
N SER A 202 -2.11 -18.19 3.69
CA SER A 202 -3.00 -17.59 2.70
C SER A 202 -2.22 -16.99 1.54
N TYR A 203 -2.85 -16.94 0.37
CA TYR A 203 -2.25 -16.49 -0.89
C TYR A 203 -3.19 -15.53 -1.62
N CYS A 204 -2.62 -14.56 -2.32
CA CYS A 204 -3.43 -13.64 -3.12
C CYS A 204 -3.87 -14.23 -4.47
N SER A 205 -3.28 -15.36 -4.88
CA SER A 205 -3.55 -16.04 -6.15
C SER A 205 -3.09 -17.50 -6.09
N ARG A 206 -3.57 -18.32 -7.04
CA ARG A 206 -3.09 -19.71 -7.23
C ARG A 206 -1.61 -19.76 -7.60
N ASP A 207 -1.09 -18.78 -8.33
CA ASP A 207 0.33 -18.78 -8.72
C ASP A 207 1.24 -18.49 -7.53
N CYS A 208 0.81 -17.61 -6.62
CA CYS A 208 1.51 -17.46 -5.33
C CYS A 208 1.55 -18.79 -4.56
N GLN A 209 0.43 -19.50 -4.46
CA GLN A 209 0.40 -20.82 -3.82
C GLN A 209 1.35 -21.82 -4.48
N LYS A 210 1.36 -21.90 -5.82
CA LYS A 210 2.26 -22.80 -6.58
C LYS A 210 3.73 -22.44 -6.37
N ALA A 211 4.05 -21.16 -6.35
CA ALA A 211 5.42 -20.68 -6.14
C ALA A 211 5.95 -21.02 -4.74
N ASP A 212 5.09 -20.93 -3.71
CA ASP A 212 5.45 -21.29 -2.33
C ASP A 212 5.45 -22.81 -2.09
N TRP A 213 4.76 -23.59 -2.93
CA TRP A 213 4.49 -25.02 -2.68
C TRP A 213 5.73 -25.86 -2.36
N ARG A 214 6.87 -25.60 -3.03
CA ARG A 214 8.12 -26.34 -2.79
C ARG A 214 8.57 -26.26 -1.33
N GLN A 215 8.41 -25.09 -0.71
CA GLN A 215 8.77 -24.84 0.69
C GLN A 215 7.61 -25.21 1.62
N HIS A 216 6.40 -24.80 1.26
CA HIS A 216 5.21 -25.01 2.08
C HIS A 216 4.89 -26.49 2.32
N LYS A 217 5.01 -27.34 1.30
CA LYS A 217 4.58 -28.75 1.36
C LYS A 217 5.19 -29.53 2.52
N VAL A 218 6.41 -29.17 2.94
CA VAL A 218 7.15 -29.81 4.04
C VAL A 218 6.40 -29.67 5.38
N ARG A 219 5.67 -28.57 5.57
CA ARG A 219 4.96 -28.26 6.83
C ARG A 219 3.42 -28.26 6.65
N CYS A 220 2.94 -28.68 5.49
CA CYS A 220 1.54 -28.62 5.10
C CYS A 220 0.75 -29.84 5.58
N ASN A 221 0.18 -29.74 6.78
CA ASN A 221 -0.69 -30.76 7.38
C ASN A 221 -2.05 -30.17 7.75
N ALA A 222 -3.10 -31.00 7.76
CA ALA A 222 -4.44 -30.59 8.18
C ALA A 222 -4.40 -29.98 9.60
N PRO A 223 -5.25 -28.99 9.90
CA PRO A 223 -5.41 -28.55 11.28
C PRO A 223 -5.85 -29.73 12.14
N ALA A 224 -5.36 -29.81 13.38
CA ALA A 224 -5.92 -30.74 14.35
C ALA A 224 -7.41 -30.39 14.53
N THR A 225 -8.27 -31.40 14.37
CA THR A 225 -9.71 -31.32 14.63
C THR A 225 -9.98 -31.16 16.11
#